data_AF-A0AAW8KTX2-F1
#
_entry.id   AF-A0AAW8KTX2-F1
#
_cell.length_a   1.000
_cell.length_b   1.000
_cell.length_c   1.000
_cell.angle_alpha   90.00
_cell.angle_beta   90.00
_cell.angle_gamma   90.00
#
_symmetry.space_group_name_H-M   'P 1'
#
loop_
_entity.id
_entity.type
_entity.pdbx_description
1 polymer ?
#
loop_
_entity_poly.entity_id
_entity_poly.type
_entity_poly.pdbx_seq_one_letter_code
_entity_poly.pdbx_strand_id
1 'polypeptide(L)'
;MTNLISAQEAFAALQKGKTVLCRPEGGMLDFSDLDQFPASVFGKPGFEFCIKIDVIELAGITFTKPLTVDELEIDKEVFVINPAGFIEKHVYQGVGYGIVTMVDGGFAQRDLDNARLQYEALCKLLGGNSIKDVPLKTVELEIENKQSKKRSKKEPQVKAEEPQVIEKTSDVIPVETQPAIVITEQTNVTTSEDLLAPETSDTDIKPNVNAQFEILLDAIRICQSEKEVENVCSGLEKEGFSPEQIKSIDDAKQNRLTELDAQEIDAVTSMPENFESLVQSIQNAHTPEEVNSVVRYTSKWTEEQRKPLLNEMHKRLSELNQTKQQDDGLSPLIVRLQYAPDLNTLEELEREIPSRHPDVHKTLWNMAKKRRGELNAVSIPSLDPDYLLGDGF
;
A
#
# COMPACT_ATOMS: atom_id res chain seq x y z
N MET A 1 29.57 0.82 10.89
CA MET A 1 28.85 1.97 10.32
C MET A 1 29.81 2.74 9.43
N THR A 2 29.62 2.68 8.12
CA THR A 2 30.38 3.48 7.14
C THR A 2 29.38 4.23 6.28
N ASN A 3 28.62 5.11 6.94
CA ASN A 3 27.74 6.07 6.27
C ASN A 3 28.25 7.46 6.64
N LEU A 4 29.39 7.81 6.01
CA LEU A 4 29.99 9.13 6.14
C LEU A 4 29.12 10.14 5.42
N ILE A 5 28.84 11.26 6.07
CA ILE A 5 28.06 12.35 5.51
C ILE A 5 28.92 13.62 5.47
N SER A 6 28.58 14.52 4.56
CA SER A 6 29.20 15.84 4.47
C SER A 6 28.86 16.71 5.69
N ALA A 7 29.66 17.74 5.94
CA ALA A 7 29.38 18.72 6.99
C ALA A 7 28.01 19.40 6.80
N GLN A 8 27.57 19.61 5.56
CA GLN A 8 26.27 20.19 5.24
C GLN A 8 25.12 19.24 5.59
N GLU A 9 25.23 17.96 5.23
CA GLU A 9 24.26 16.93 5.59
C GLU A 9 24.22 16.68 7.11
N ALA A 10 25.37 16.76 7.77
CA ALA A 10 25.49 16.64 9.22
C ALA A 10 24.75 17.78 9.93
N PHE A 11 24.93 19.01 9.45
CA PHE A 11 24.19 20.16 9.97
C PHE A 11 22.69 20.05 9.70
N ALA A 12 22.29 19.61 8.50
CA ALA A 12 20.89 19.37 8.17
C ALA A 12 20.27 18.26 9.04
N ALA A 13 21.02 17.19 9.34
CA ALA A 13 20.59 16.12 10.23
C ALA A 13 20.36 16.63 11.66
N LEU A 14 21.23 17.50 12.17
CA LEU A 14 21.03 18.17 13.46
C LEU A 14 19.77 19.06 13.47
N GLN A 15 19.52 19.79 12.39
CA GLN A 15 18.30 20.60 12.26
C GLN A 15 17.03 19.74 12.27
N LYS A 16 17.10 18.50 11.79
CA LYS A 16 16.02 17.51 11.85
C LYS A 16 15.97 16.76 13.19
N GLY A 17 16.76 17.17 14.19
CA GLY A 17 16.79 16.56 15.52
C GLY A 17 17.53 15.21 15.59
N LYS A 18 18.30 14.84 14.56
CA LYS A 18 19.11 13.61 14.57
C LYS A 18 20.43 13.83 15.31
N THR A 19 20.90 12.79 15.98
CA THR A 19 22.20 12.81 16.65
C THR A 19 23.32 12.57 15.63
N VAL A 20 24.28 13.49 15.56
CA VAL A 20 25.45 13.37 14.68
C VAL A 20 26.69 13.12 15.53
N LEU A 21 27.59 12.28 15.03
CA LEU A 21 28.90 12.06 15.61
C LEU A 21 29.98 12.59 14.68
N CYS A 22 31.12 12.93 15.27
CA CYS A 22 32.26 13.50 14.57
C CYS A 22 33.54 12.75 14.95
N ARG A 23 34.48 12.65 14.00
CA ARG A 23 35.86 12.28 14.25
C ARG A 23 36.83 13.04 13.33
N PRO A 24 38.10 13.21 13.72
CA PRO A 24 39.13 13.68 12.81
C PRO A 24 39.38 12.69 11.66
N GLU A 25 39.54 13.20 10.44
CA GLU A 25 39.85 12.40 9.24
C GLU A 25 41.15 11.60 9.44
N GLY A 26 41.11 10.31 9.11
CA GLY A 26 42.25 9.40 9.32
C GLY A 26 42.53 9.03 10.79
N GLY A 27 41.68 9.45 11.73
CA GLY A 27 41.77 9.04 13.12
C GLY A 27 41.46 7.54 13.30
N MET A 28 42.33 6.83 14.02
CA MET A 28 42.04 5.46 14.53
C MET A 28 40.95 5.45 15.62
N LEU A 29 40.44 6.61 16.00
CA LEU A 29 39.46 6.78 17.07
C LEU A 29 38.03 6.61 16.53
N ASP A 30 37.18 6.07 17.39
CA ASP A 30 35.75 5.96 17.13
C ASP A 30 35.07 7.34 17.07
N PHE A 31 33.92 7.37 16.40
CA PHE A 31 33.06 8.53 16.33
C PHE A 31 32.63 8.97 17.74
N SER A 32 32.85 10.25 18.05
CA SER A 32 32.53 10.84 19.34
C SER A 32 31.40 11.86 19.20
N ASP A 33 30.71 12.14 20.30
CA ASP A 33 29.63 13.14 20.33
C ASP A 33 30.16 14.54 19.95
N LEU A 34 29.31 15.32 19.30
CA LEU A 34 29.64 16.65 18.78
C LEU A 34 30.02 17.67 19.87
N ASP A 35 29.62 17.44 21.12
CA ASP A 35 29.94 18.29 22.26
C ASP A 35 31.44 18.27 22.63
N GLN A 36 32.16 17.23 22.22
CA GLN A 36 33.61 17.11 22.37
C GLN A 36 34.40 17.96 21.36
N PHE A 37 33.72 18.54 20.36
CA PHE A 37 34.35 19.29 19.27
C PHE A 37 33.92 20.77 19.27
N PRO A 38 34.79 21.69 18.81
CA PRO A 38 34.40 23.08 18.65
C PRO A 38 33.36 23.25 17.53
N ALA A 39 32.41 24.17 17.70
CA ALA A 39 31.37 24.45 16.68
C ALA A 39 31.92 24.77 15.27
N SER A 40 33.19 25.20 15.18
CA SER A 40 33.89 25.41 13.90
C SER A 40 34.10 24.13 13.06
N VAL A 41 33.81 22.95 13.61
CA VAL A 41 34.08 21.65 12.97
C VAL A 41 33.38 21.51 11.61
N PHE A 42 32.18 22.07 11.45
CA PHE A 42 31.44 22.05 10.18
C PHE A 42 32.07 22.91 9.08
N GLY A 43 32.96 23.85 9.44
CA GLY A 43 33.63 24.76 8.50
C GLY A 43 35.09 24.41 8.24
N LYS A 44 35.64 23.37 8.91
CA LYS A 44 37.05 22.97 8.78
C LYS A 44 37.18 21.69 7.95
N PRO A 45 38.15 21.62 7.02
CA PRO A 45 38.51 20.35 6.41
C PRO A 45 39.17 19.43 7.44
N GLY A 46 39.16 18.11 7.19
CA GLY A 46 39.80 17.14 8.08
C GLY A 46 38.91 16.54 9.17
N PHE A 47 37.58 16.62 9.02
CA PHE A 47 36.62 15.98 9.92
C PHE A 47 35.61 15.15 9.15
N GLU A 48 35.27 14.00 9.72
CA GLU A 48 34.30 13.06 9.21
C GLU A 48 33.09 13.02 10.13
N PHE A 49 31.89 13.01 9.52
CA PHE A 49 30.63 13.00 10.24
C PHE A 49 29.84 11.74 9.89
N CYS A 50 29.07 11.23 10.85
CA CYS A 50 28.04 10.23 10.58
C CYS A 50 26.81 10.46 11.46
N ILE A 51 25.66 9.96 11.03
CA ILE A 51 24.43 9.99 11.84
C ILE A 51 24.46 8.80 12.80
N LYS A 52 24.31 9.06 14.09
CA LYS A 52 24.10 8.03 15.10
C LYS A 52 22.69 7.50 14.93
N ILE A 53 22.58 6.23 14.55
CA ILE A 53 21.31 5.52 14.54
C ILE A 53 21.22 4.78 15.86
N ASP A 54 20.15 5.03 16.62
CA ASP A 54 19.88 4.32 17.86
C ASP A 54 19.81 2.82 17.60
N VAL A 55 20.25 2.01 18.57
CA VAL A 55 20.14 0.55 18.51
C VAL A 55 19.06 0.07 19.47
N ILE A 56 18.40 -1.02 19.12
CA ILE A 56 17.44 -1.73 19.95
C ILE A 56 17.94 -3.15 20.19
N GLU A 57 17.70 -3.67 21.39
CA GLU A 57 17.91 -5.07 21.73
C GLU A 57 16.55 -5.78 21.80
N LEU A 58 16.39 -6.85 21.04
CA LEU A 58 15.19 -7.67 21.01
C LEU A 58 15.58 -9.14 20.97
N ALA A 59 15.01 -9.95 21.88
CA ALA A 59 15.33 -11.37 22.01
C ALA A 59 16.85 -11.69 22.10
N GLY A 60 17.63 -10.80 22.74
CA GLY A 60 19.09 -10.93 22.89
C GLY A 60 19.89 -10.63 21.62
N ILE A 61 19.27 -10.01 20.61
CA ILE A 61 19.92 -9.57 19.38
C ILE A 61 19.83 -8.05 19.32
N THR A 62 20.97 -7.41 19.07
CA THR A 62 21.06 -5.96 18.90
C THR A 62 21.07 -5.60 17.42
N PHE A 63 20.23 -4.65 17.02
CA PHE A 63 20.21 -4.10 15.66
C PHE A 63 19.81 -2.62 15.68
N THR A 64 20.03 -1.91 14.58
CA THR A 64 19.64 -0.49 14.47
C THR A 64 18.13 -0.32 14.51
N LYS A 65 17.67 0.79 15.09
CA LYS A 65 16.25 1.13 15.12
C LYS A 65 15.70 1.17 13.69
N PRO A 66 14.53 0.56 13.43
CA PRO A 66 13.93 0.53 12.10
C PRO A 66 13.83 1.91 11.46
N LEU A 67 13.87 1.95 10.13
CA LEU A 67 13.69 3.16 9.35
C LEU A 67 12.28 3.74 9.61
N THR A 68 12.19 5.06 9.71
CA THR A 68 10.91 5.77 9.85
C THR A 68 10.56 6.53 8.57
N VAL A 69 9.27 6.86 8.39
CA VAL A 69 8.76 7.43 7.12
C VAL A 69 9.38 8.79 6.80
N ASP A 70 9.70 9.60 7.80
CA ASP A 70 10.38 10.90 7.67
C ASP A 70 11.86 10.78 7.23
N GLU A 71 12.42 9.57 7.30
CA GLU A 71 13.79 9.28 6.92
C GLU A 71 13.90 8.61 5.54
N LEU A 72 12.76 8.35 4.89
CA LEU A 72 12.74 7.88 3.51
C LEU A 72 13.19 9.01 2.58
N GLU A 73 14.23 8.71 1.80
CA GLU A 73 14.74 9.61 0.78
C GLU A 73 14.63 8.93 -0.58
N ILE A 74 14.29 9.74 -1.59
CA ILE A 74 14.15 9.26 -2.96
C ILE A 74 15.50 8.71 -3.44
N ASP A 75 15.45 7.65 -4.23
CA ASP A 75 16.58 6.91 -4.79
C ASP A 75 17.50 6.23 -3.76
N LYS A 76 17.08 6.13 -2.48
CA LYS A 76 17.79 5.34 -1.47
C LYS A 76 17.27 3.91 -1.39
N GLU A 77 18.21 3.01 -1.14
CA GLU A 77 17.93 1.59 -0.91
C GLU A 77 17.29 1.39 0.47
N VAL A 78 16.24 0.58 0.51
CA VAL A 78 15.51 0.20 1.72
C VAL A 78 15.35 -1.33 1.71
N PHE A 79 15.67 -1.95 2.83
CA PHE A 79 15.58 -3.40 3.02
C PHE A 79 14.35 -3.72 3.85
N VAL A 80 13.35 -4.34 3.25
CA VAL A 80 12.09 -4.68 3.89
C VAL A 80 12.07 -6.15 4.28
N ILE A 81 11.68 -6.42 5.51
CA ILE A 81 11.57 -7.75 6.08
C ILE A 81 10.18 -8.32 5.77
N ASN A 82 10.14 -9.46 5.07
CA ASN A 82 8.89 -10.14 4.76
C ASN A 82 8.68 -11.36 5.69
N PRO A 83 7.51 -11.52 6.33
CA PRO A 83 7.23 -12.69 7.18
C PRO A 83 7.27 -14.03 6.44
N ALA A 84 7.20 -14.04 5.11
CA ALA A 84 7.41 -15.23 4.29
C ALA A 84 8.87 -15.72 4.25
N GLY A 85 9.78 -15.06 4.98
CA GLY A 85 11.14 -15.54 5.22
C GLY A 85 12.17 -15.08 4.21
N PHE A 86 12.00 -13.87 3.67
CA PHE A 86 12.96 -13.23 2.77
C PHE A 86 13.01 -11.72 3.03
N ILE A 87 14.07 -11.08 2.56
CA ILE A 87 14.24 -9.62 2.62
C ILE A 87 14.13 -9.07 1.21
N GLU A 88 13.36 -8.01 1.02
CA GLU A 88 13.22 -7.30 -0.26
C GLU A 88 14.07 -6.04 -0.25
N LYS A 89 14.95 -5.90 -1.24
CA LYS A 89 15.67 -4.67 -1.53
C LYS A 89 14.84 -3.83 -2.49
N HIS A 90 14.45 -2.65 -2.03
CA HIS A 90 13.72 -1.65 -2.82
C HIS A 90 14.56 -0.38 -2.96
N VAL A 91 14.37 0.33 -4.07
CA VAL A 91 14.83 1.72 -4.22
C VAL A 91 13.60 2.61 -4.09
N TYR A 92 13.58 3.50 -3.10
CA TYR A 92 12.40 4.32 -2.84
C TYR A 92 12.24 5.41 -3.91
N GLN A 93 11.21 5.34 -4.74
CA GLN A 93 10.96 6.32 -5.81
C GLN A 93 10.07 7.50 -5.38
N GLY A 94 9.82 7.68 -4.07
CA GLY A 94 8.92 8.74 -3.57
C GLY A 94 7.42 8.44 -3.75
N VAL A 95 7.07 7.32 -4.38
CA VAL A 95 5.70 6.88 -4.62
C VAL A 95 5.58 5.38 -4.31
N GLY A 96 4.55 4.98 -3.57
CA GLY A 96 4.26 3.58 -3.27
C GLY A 96 3.71 3.38 -1.87
N TYR A 97 2.40 3.12 -1.77
CA TYR A 97 1.74 2.85 -0.47
C TYR A 97 2.34 1.64 0.25
N GLY A 98 2.80 0.63 -0.50
CA GLY A 98 3.38 -0.60 0.06
C GLY A 98 4.62 -0.35 0.92
N ILE A 99 5.65 0.30 0.37
CA ILE A 99 6.90 0.55 1.11
C ILE A 99 6.70 1.50 2.29
N VAL A 100 5.88 2.53 2.13
CA VAL A 100 5.54 3.46 3.23
C VAL A 100 4.84 2.70 4.36
N THR A 101 3.91 1.80 4.04
CA THR A 101 3.23 0.96 5.05
C THR A 101 4.19 0.00 5.75
N MET A 102 5.13 -0.60 5.03
CA MET A 102 6.14 -1.50 5.61
C MET A 102 7.11 -0.74 6.53
N VAL A 103 7.48 0.48 6.15
CA VAL A 103 8.33 1.37 6.96
C VAL A 103 7.59 1.82 8.21
N ASP A 104 6.34 2.27 8.08
CA ASP A 104 5.49 2.68 9.21
C ASP A 104 5.22 1.52 10.19
N GLY A 105 5.08 0.30 9.67
CA GLY A 105 4.99 -0.92 10.47
C GLY A 105 6.31 -1.34 11.14
N GLY A 106 7.41 -0.64 10.89
CA GLY A 106 8.71 -0.93 11.47
C GLY A 106 9.42 -2.14 10.87
N PHE A 107 9.06 -2.58 9.67
CA PHE A 107 9.67 -3.74 8.99
C PHE A 107 10.79 -3.37 8.00
N ALA A 108 11.23 -2.11 8.00
CA ALA A 108 12.21 -1.60 7.06
C ALA A 108 13.52 -1.20 7.74
N GLN A 109 14.64 -1.49 7.08
CA GLN A 109 15.99 -1.17 7.51
C GLN A 109 16.78 -0.47 6.42
N ARG A 110 17.83 0.25 6.84
CA ARG A 110 18.75 0.98 5.94
C ARG A 110 19.78 0.07 5.28
N ASP A 111 20.06 -1.06 5.91
CA ASP A 111 21.05 -2.01 5.47
C ASP A 111 20.58 -3.45 5.71
N LEU A 112 21.18 -4.34 4.94
CA LEU A 112 20.81 -5.74 4.88
C LEU A 112 21.20 -6.52 6.15
N ASP A 113 22.29 -6.14 6.81
CA ASP A 113 22.75 -6.84 8.02
C ASP A 113 21.78 -6.57 9.17
N ASN A 114 21.37 -5.31 9.37
CA ASN A 114 20.35 -4.96 10.35
C ASN A 114 18.97 -5.53 9.99
N ALA A 115 18.63 -5.64 8.69
CA ALA A 115 17.41 -6.33 8.27
C ALA A 115 17.41 -7.81 8.68
N ARG A 116 18.56 -8.51 8.51
CA ARG A 116 18.73 -9.91 8.94
C ARG A 116 18.66 -10.05 10.45
N LEU A 117 19.35 -9.19 11.19
CA LEU A 117 19.33 -9.19 12.66
C LEU A 117 17.93 -8.93 13.20
N GLN A 118 17.20 -7.97 12.64
CA GLN A 118 15.82 -7.69 13.02
C GLN A 118 14.90 -8.88 12.72
N TYR A 119 15.01 -9.50 11.54
CA TYR A 119 14.23 -10.69 11.22
C TYR A 119 14.53 -11.84 12.19
N GLU A 120 15.81 -12.09 12.49
CA GLU A 120 16.21 -13.10 13.47
C GLU A 120 15.62 -12.81 14.86
N ALA A 121 15.66 -11.54 15.29
CA ALA A 121 15.11 -11.11 16.56
C ALA A 121 13.60 -11.34 16.65
N LEU A 122 12.86 -10.98 15.59
CA LEU A 122 11.41 -11.21 15.50
C LEU A 122 11.06 -12.70 15.51
N CYS A 123 11.78 -13.52 14.74
CA CYS A 123 11.57 -14.97 14.75
C CYS A 123 11.80 -15.56 16.14
N LYS A 124 12.92 -15.22 16.80
CA LYS A 124 13.22 -15.70 18.16
C LYS A 124 12.19 -15.25 19.17
N LEU A 125 11.76 -13.99 19.11
CA LEU A 125 10.75 -13.43 20.02
C LEU A 125 9.43 -14.22 19.95
N LEU A 126 9.02 -14.64 18.75
CA LEU A 126 7.81 -15.42 18.51
C LEU A 126 7.97 -16.92 18.75
N GLY A 127 9.15 -17.38 19.19
CA GLY A 127 9.47 -18.79 19.40
C GLY A 127 9.72 -19.59 18.11
N GLY A 128 9.92 -18.91 16.99
CA GLY A 128 10.27 -19.48 15.70
C GLY A 128 11.77 -19.59 15.47
N ASN A 129 12.15 -20.36 14.44
CA ASN A 129 13.54 -20.42 13.97
C ASN A 129 13.72 -19.48 12.78
N SER A 130 14.74 -18.63 12.82
CA SER A 130 15.13 -17.84 11.66
C SER A 130 15.71 -18.73 10.57
N ILE A 131 15.54 -18.30 9.32
CA ILE A 131 16.22 -18.88 8.18
C ILE A 131 17.67 -18.40 8.23
N LYS A 132 18.62 -19.34 8.28
CA LYS A 132 20.04 -19.02 8.12
C LYS A 132 20.26 -18.48 6.71
N ASP A 133 20.92 -17.34 6.60
CA ASP A 133 21.11 -16.60 5.34
C ASP A 133 19.80 -16.28 4.62
N VAL A 134 18.97 -15.47 5.27
CA VAL A 134 17.70 -14.97 4.72
C VAL A 134 17.91 -14.51 3.27
N PRO A 135 17.17 -15.09 2.30
CA PRO A 135 17.34 -14.76 0.89
C PRO A 135 16.96 -13.31 0.63
N LEU A 136 17.79 -12.63 -0.17
CA LEU A 136 17.54 -11.28 -0.66
C LEU A 136 16.83 -11.35 -2.01
N LYS A 137 15.70 -10.68 -2.13
CA LYS A 137 15.05 -10.41 -3.42
C LYS A 137 15.28 -8.95 -3.80
N THR A 138 15.84 -8.70 -4.97
CA THR A 138 15.93 -7.35 -5.52
C THR A 138 14.67 -7.09 -6.32
N VAL A 139 13.93 -6.05 -5.94
CA VAL A 139 12.78 -5.56 -6.70
C VAL A 139 13.23 -4.31 -7.46
N GLU A 140 13.56 -4.47 -8.74
CA GLU A 140 13.70 -3.33 -9.64
C GLU A 140 12.28 -2.86 -9.99
N LEU A 141 11.96 -1.61 -9.63
CA LEU A 141 10.69 -1.01 -9.98
C LEU A 141 10.64 -0.81 -11.51
N GLU A 142 10.06 -1.77 -12.21
CA GLU A 142 9.53 -1.54 -13.55
C GLU A 142 8.52 -0.39 -13.43
N ILE A 143 8.76 0.69 -14.19
CA ILE A 143 7.83 1.81 -14.31
C ILE A 143 6.46 1.22 -14.64
N GLU A 144 5.52 1.34 -13.71
CA GLU A 144 4.21 0.71 -13.74
C GLU A 144 3.35 1.38 -14.82
N ASN A 145 3.62 1.04 -16.09
CA ASN A 145 2.78 1.46 -17.20
C ASN A 145 1.60 0.49 -17.24
N LYS A 146 0.45 0.95 -16.73
CA LYS A 146 -0.83 0.24 -16.77
C LYS A 146 -1.18 -0.20 -18.20
N GLN A 147 -0.80 -1.41 -18.59
CA GLN A 147 -1.49 -2.16 -19.66
C GLN A 147 -1.52 -3.65 -19.34
N SER A 148 -2.72 -4.08 -18.94
CA SER A 148 -3.23 -5.44 -18.94
C SER A 148 -2.78 -6.27 -20.16
N LYS A 149 -2.05 -7.37 -19.97
CA LYS A 149 -2.09 -8.54 -20.87
C LYS A 149 -1.92 -9.89 -20.15
N LYS A 150 -3.05 -10.59 -20.08
CA LYS A 150 -3.32 -12.05 -20.10
C LYS A 150 -2.17 -13.05 -19.83
N ARG A 151 -2.37 -13.80 -18.74
CA ARG A 151 -2.27 -15.26 -18.53
C ARG A 151 -1.80 -16.11 -19.74
N SER A 152 -0.69 -16.83 -19.56
CA SER A 152 -0.39 -18.12 -20.23
C SER A 152 0.38 -19.04 -19.27
N LYS A 153 -0.02 -20.32 -19.22
CA LYS A 153 0.38 -21.39 -18.28
C LYS A 153 1.56 -22.22 -18.83
N LYS A 154 2.55 -22.49 -17.94
CA LYS A 154 3.39 -23.71 -17.68
C LYS A 154 4.26 -24.35 -18.80
N GLU A 155 5.61 -24.31 -18.67
CA GLU A 155 6.59 -25.29 -18.06
C GLU A 155 7.11 -26.35 -19.07
N PRO A 156 8.28 -27.03 -18.91
CA PRO A 156 9.53 -26.75 -18.16
C PRO A 156 10.85 -27.03 -18.99
N GLN A 157 12.02 -26.70 -18.40
CA GLN A 157 13.32 -27.44 -18.42
C GLN A 157 14.62 -26.67 -18.78
N VAL A 158 15.54 -26.66 -17.79
CA VAL A 158 16.96 -27.09 -17.82
C VAL A 158 17.95 -26.48 -18.85
N LYS A 159 18.80 -25.58 -18.32
CA LYS A 159 20.30 -25.56 -18.33
C LYS A 159 21.09 -25.35 -19.65
N ALA A 160 22.01 -24.37 -19.53
CA ALA A 160 23.34 -24.20 -20.15
C ALA A 160 23.51 -23.34 -21.43
N GLU A 161 24.32 -22.29 -21.22
CA GLU A 161 25.36 -21.67 -22.07
C GLU A 161 25.04 -21.06 -23.45
N GLU A 162 25.32 -19.74 -23.51
CA GLU A 162 25.67 -18.88 -24.65
C GLU A 162 26.78 -19.45 -25.59
N PRO A 163 27.17 -18.80 -26.72
CA PRO A 163 26.43 -17.92 -27.64
C PRO A 163 26.76 -18.17 -29.15
N GLN A 164 26.12 -17.39 -30.05
CA GLN A 164 26.62 -16.88 -31.36
C GLN A 164 26.16 -17.49 -32.73
N VAL A 165 25.42 -16.62 -33.46
CA VAL A 165 25.51 -16.18 -34.87
C VAL A 165 25.23 -17.17 -36.04
N ILE A 166 24.40 -16.70 -37.01
CA ILE A 166 24.54 -16.73 -38.50
C ILE A 166 23.24 -17.11 -39.26
N GLU A 167 22.80 -16.14 -40.07
CA GLU A 167 22.10 -16.11 -41.38
C GLU A 167 21.06 -17.15 -41.87
N LYS A 168 19.93 -16.56 -42.34
CA LYS A 168 19.16 -16.76 -43.60
C LYS A 168 19.31 -18.09 -44.37
N THR A 169 18.19 -18.72 -44.76
CA THR A 169 17.52 -18.59 -46.09
C THR A 169 16.35 -19.58 -46.25
N SER A 170 15.38 -19.16 -47.06
CA SER A 170 14.16 -19.83 -47.52
C SER A 170 14.39 -21.04 -48.45
N ASP A 171 13.42 -21.97 -48.50
CA ASP A 171 12.92 -22.73 -49.68
C ASP A 171 11.69 -23.58 -49.20
N VAL A 172 10.44 -23.40 -49.64
CA VAL A 172 9.75 -23.60 -50.94
C VAL A 172 9.31 -25.06 -51.21
N ILE A 173 8.02 -25.35 -50.87
CA ILE A 173 6.92 -26.13 -51.55
C ILE A 173 7.22 -27.62 -51.97
N PRO A 174 6.30 -28.50 -52.48
CA PRO A 174 4.82 -28.57 -52.52
C PRO A 174 4.16 -29.95 -52.23
N VAL A 175 2.82 -29.99 -52.40
CA VAL A 175 1.98 -30.95 -53.18
C VAL A 175 0.73 -31.33 -52.36
N GLU A 176 -0.45 -30.75 -52.66
CA GLU A 176 -1.52 -31.29 -53.54
C GLU A 176 -2.16 -32.57 -52.95
N THR A 177 -3.47 -32.75 -52.79
CA THR A 177 -4.54 -32.76 -53.82
C THR A 177 -5.89 -33.01 -53.10
N GLN A 178 -6.93 -32.17 -53.27
CA GLN A 178 -8.15 -32.41 -54.11
C GLN A 178 -9.44 -32.85 -53.33
N PRO A 179 -10.67 -32.77 -53.91
CA PRO A 179 -11.68 -31.81 -53.44
C PRO A 179 -13.07 -32.40 -53.10
N ALA A 180 -14.01 -31.49 -52.84
CA ALA A 180 -15.41 -31.62 -52.42
C ALA A 180 -16.43 -32.08 -53.48
N ILE A 181 -17.71 -32.18 -53.04
CA ILE A 181 -19.03 -32.10 -53.74
C ILE A 181 -19.79 -33.46 -53.80
N VAL A 182 -21.10 -33.66 -53.53
CA VAL A 182 -22.29 -32.90 -53.07
C VAL A 182 -23.44 -33.90 -52.78
N ILE A 183 -24.23 -33.63 -51.73
CA ILE A 183 -25.70 -33.78 -51.48
C ILE A 183 -26.49 -34.94 -52.14
N THR A 184 -27.21 -35.72 -51.32
CA THR A 184 -28.66 -36.01 -51.51
C THR A 184 -29.38 -36.25 -50.17
N GLU A 185 -30.51 -35.57 -49.97
CA GLU A 185 -31.53 -35.80 -48.94
C GLU A 185 -32.40 -37.03 -49.29
N GLN A 186 -32.95 -37.71 -48.27
CA GLN A 186 -34.39 -38.00 -48.06
C GLN A 186 -34.65 -39.29 -47.25
N THR A 187 -35.18 -39.07 -46.04
CA THR A 187 -36.39 -39.68 -45.45
C THR A 187 -36.77 -41.11 -45.83
N ASN A 188 -36.84 -42.01 -44.83
CA ASN A 188 -38.09 -42.76 -44.57
C ASN A 188 -38.18 -43.32 -43.14
N VAL A 189 -39.40 -43.30 -42.61
CA VAL A 189 -39.83 -43.71 -41.27
C VAL A 189 -40.33 -45.17 -41.34
N THR A 190 -40.48 -45.79 -40.15
CA THR A 190 -41.62 -46.65 -39.71
C THR A 190 -41.33 -48.16 -39.51
N THR A 191 -41.46 -48.58 -38.23
CA THR A 191 -42.13 -49.79 -37.67
C THR A 191 -41.63 -51.19 -38.03
N SER A 192 -41.73 -52.25 -37.23
CA SER A 192 -42.11 -52.58 -35.84
C SER A 192 -41.89 -54.11 -35.72
N GLU A 193 -41.67 -54.62 -34.49
CA GLU A 193 -42.14 -55.93 -33.93
C GLU A 193 -41.90 -57.24 -34.75
N ASP A 194 -41.63 -58.43 -34.25
CA ASP A 194 -41.63 -59.13 -32.96
C ASP A 194 -41.17 -60.58 -33.28
N LEU A 195 -40.61 -61.31 -32.30
CA LEU A 195 -40.63 -62.79 -32.11
C LEU A 195 -39.37 -63.34 -31.39
N LEU A 196 -39.46 -63.34 -30.05
CA LEU A 196 -39.24 -64.45 -29.09
C LEU A 196 -38.15 -65.54 -29.33
N ALA A 197 -36.99 -65.33 -28.66
CA ALA A 197 -36.18 -66.19 -27.73
C ALA A 197 -35.65 -67.60 -28.15
N PRO A 198 -34.68 -68.27 -27.45
CA PRO A 198 -33.88 -67.90 -26.25
C PRO A 198 -32.34 -68.23 -26.27
N GLU A 199 -31.62 -67.70 -25.25
CA GLU A 199 -30.34 -68.14 -24.63
C GLU A 199 -29.08 -68.35 -25.52
N THR A 200 -27.91 -67.74 -25.29
CA THR A 200 -27.07 -67.66 -24.08
C THR A 200 -25.99 -66.58 -24.23
N SER A 201 -25.31 -66.25 -23.13
CA SER A 201 -24.02 -65.55 -22.96
C SER A 201 -24.02 -64.01 -22.97
N ASP A 202 -23.69 -63.52 -21.77
CA ASP A 202 -22.98 -62.28 -21.43
C ASP A 202 -23.73 -60.96 -21.51
N THR A 203 -24.23 -60.55 -20.35
CA THR A 203 -24.51 -59.16 -19.98
C THR A 203 -23.25 -58.30 -20.09
N ASP A 204 -22.96 -57.83 -21.30
CA ASP A 204 -22.22 -56.58 -21.49
C ASP A 204 -23.21 -55.42 -21.35
N ILE A 205 -23.38 -54.94 -20.11
CA ILE A 205 -24.05 -53.67 -19.84
C ILE A 205 -23.10 -52.58 -20.36
N LYS A 206 -23.17 -52.28 -21.67
CA LYS A 206 -22.71 -50.98 -22.17
C LYS A 206 -23.61 -49.93 -21.53
N PRO A 207 -23.07 -48.95 -20.76
CA PRO A 207 -23.89 -47.87 -20.28
C PRO A 207 -24.52 -47.18 -21.49
N ASN A 208 -25.82 -46.93 -21.42
CA ASN A 208 -26.52 -46.16 -22.42
C ASN A 208 -25.87 -44.76 -22.43
N VAL A 209 -25.08 -44.46 -23.47
CA VAL A 209 -24.39 -43.17 -23.66
C VAL A 209 -25.37 -41.99 -23.53
N ASN A 210 -26.64 -42.21 -23.89
CA ASN A 210 -27.69 -41.21 -23.72
C ASN A 210 -28.08 -40.95 -22.25
N ALA A 211 -28.00 -41.95 -21.38
CA ALA A 211 -28.26 -41.76 -19.94
C ALA A 211 -27.09 -41.02 -19.27
N GLN A 212 -25.85 -41.28 -19.68
CA GLN A 212 -24.67 -40.55 -19.18
C GLN A 212 -24.70 -39.08 -19.60
N PHE A 213 -25.17 -38.78 -20.81
CA PHE A 213 -25.38 -37.42 -21.30
C PHE A 213 -26.35 -36.62 -20.42
N GLU A 214 -27.53 -37.17 -20.11
CA GLU A 214 -28.53 -36.49 -19.26
C GLU A 214 -28.01 -36.27 -17.82
N ILE A 215 -27.33 -37.26 -17.24
CA ILE A 215 -26.73 -37.14 -15.90
C ILE A 215 -25.70 -36.01 -15.87
N LEU A 216 -24.91 -35.86 -16.93
CA LEU A 216 -23.89 -34.82 -17.04
C LEU A 216 -24.52 -33.42 -17.13
N LEU A 217 -25.60 -33.26 -17.91
CA LEU A 217 -26.31 -31.98 -17.99
C LEU A 217 -26.94 -31.57 -16.66
N ASP A 218 -27.55 -32.52 -15.94
CA ASP A 218 -28.09 -32.26 -14.61
C ASP A 218 -26.97 -31.94 -13.60
N ALA A 219 -25.83 -32.63 -13.67
CA ALA A 219 -24.66 -32.34 -12.85
C ALA A 219 -24.12 -30.92 -13.10
N ILE A 220 -24.06 -30.47 -14.35
CA ILE A 220 -23.65 -29.09 -14.69
C ILE A 220 -24.65 -28.08 -14.10
N ARG A 221 -25.96 -28.37 -14.16
CA ARG A 221 -27.00 -27.47 -13.64
C ARG A 221 -26.91 -27.24 -12.14
N ILE A 222 -26.51 -28.24 -11.37
CA ILE A 222 -26.42 -28.15 -9.90
C ILE A 222 -25.10 -27.57 -9.38
N CYS A 223 -24.10 -27.36 -10.25
CA CYS A 223 -22.80 -26.81 -9.85
C CYS A 223 -22.95 -25.41 -9.25
N GLN A 224 -22.28 -25.15 -8.13
CA GLN A 224 -22.34 -23.88 -7.39
C GLN A 224 -21.08 -23.01 -7.58
N SER A 225 -20.07 -23.51 -8.30
CA SER A 225 -18.85 -22.76 -8.59
C SER A 225 -18.29 -23.10 -9.96
N GLU A 226 -17.52 -22.18 -10.56
CA GLU A 226 -16.79 -22.38 -11.81
C GLU A 226 -15.90 -23.64 -11.74
N LYS A 227 -15.25 -23.87 -10.60
CA LYS A 227 -14.39 -25.03 -10.37
C LYS A 227 -15.15 -26.35 -10.40
N GLU A 228 -16.39 -26.39 -9.89
CA GLU A 228 -17.24 -27.57 -9.99
C GLU A 228 -17.66 -27.83 -11.43
N VAL A 229 -18.03 -26.78 -12.17
CA VAL A 229 -18.37 -26.87 -13.60
C VAL A 229 -17.19 -27.43 -14.41
N GLU A 230 -15.96 -26.96 -14.17
CA GLU A 230 -14.75 -27.48 -14.83
C GLU A 230 -14.47 -28.94 -14.49
N ASN A 231 -14.64 -29.34 -13.23
CA ASN A 231 -14.42 -30.72 -12.80
C ASN A 231 -15.43 -31.68 -13.42
N VAL A 232 -16.71 -31.29 -13.46
CA VAL A 232 -17.79 -32.08 -14.07
C VAL A 232 -17.57 -32.20 -15.58
N CYS A 233 -17.08 -31.14 -16.23
CA CYS A 233 -16.75 -31.18 -17.65
C CYS A 233 -15.36 -31.76 -17.96
N SER A 234 -14.64 -32.29 -16.98
CA SER A 234 -13.32 -32.87 -17.21
C SER A 234 -13.44 -34.31 -17.72
N GLY A 235 -12.73 -34.64 -18.80
CA GLY A 235 -12.70 -36.01 -19.33
C GLY A 235 -13.80 -36.36 -20.35
N LEU A 236 -14.54 -35.38 -20.87
CA LEU A 236 -15.53 -35.59 -21.94
C LEU A 236 -14.97 -36.35 -23.17
N GLU A 237 -13.69 -36.15 -23.48
CA GLU A 237 -13.00 -36.81 -24.61
C GLU A 237 -12.97 -38.34 -24.50
N LYS A 238 -13.23 -38.89 -23.30
CA LYS A 238 -13.23 -40.34 -23.04
C LYS A 238 -14.62 -40.98 -23.11
N GLU A 239 -15.70 -40.19 -23.16
CA GLU A 239 -17.08 -40.65 -22.94
C GLU A 239 -17.82 -41.05 -24.24
N GLY A 240 -17.20 -40.94 -25.42
CA GLY A 240 -17.80 -41.42 -26.67
C GLY A 240 -19.07 -40.68 -27.11
N PHE A 241 -19.27 -39.45 -26.64
CA PHE A 241 -20.40 -38.60 -27.03
C PHE A 241 -20.40 -38.25 -28.52
N SER A 242 -21.59 -38.11 -29.09
CA SER A 242 -21.75 -37.56 -30.44
C SER A 242 -21.37 -36.08 -30.51
N PRO A 243 -21.02 -35.55 -31.69
CA PRO A 243 -20.72 -34.13 -31.87
C PRO A 243 -21.85 -33.19 -31.41
N GLU A 244 -23.11 -33.62 -31.56
CA GLU A 244 -24.30 -32.88 -31.16
C GLU A 244 -24.45 -32.82 -29.63
N GLN A 245 -24.16 -33.94 -28.95
CA GLN A 245 -24.15 -34.01 -27.48
C GLN A 245 -23.02 -33.16 -26.88
N ILE A 246 -21.82 -33.21 -27.46
CA ILE A 246 -20.69 -32.36 -27.01
C ILE A 246 -21.07 -30.88 -27.11
N LYS A 247 -21.68 -30.47 -28.23
CA LYS A 247 -22.17 -29.10 -28.39
C LYS A 247 -23.19 -28.72 -27.31
N SER A 248 -24.13 -29.60 -27.01
CA SER A 248 -25.12 -29.34 -25.95
C SER A 248 -24.49 -29.25 -24.56
N ILE A 249 -23.43 -30.02 -24.28
CA ILE A 249 -22.71 -29.94 -23.01
C ILE A 249 -21.92 -28.64 -22.93
N ASP A 250 -21.25 -28.23 -24.01
CA ASP A 250 -20.53 -26.96 -24.09
C ASP A 250 -21.49 -25.76 -23.92
N ASP A 251 -22.66 -25.79 -24.56
CA ASP A 251 -23.69 -24.78 -24.39
C ASP A 251 -24.20 -24.73 -22.94
N ALA A 252 -24.46 -25.88 -22.32
CA ALA A 252 -24.88 -25.97 -20.91
C ALA A 252 -23.81 -25.46 -19.95
N LYS A 253 -22.54 -25.81 -20.20
CA LYS A 253 -21.37 -25.33 -19.44
C LYS A 253 -21.27 -23.82 -19.53
N GLN A 254 -21.33 -23.26 -20.73
CA GLN A 254 -21.21 -21.81 -20.95
C GLN A 254 -22.38 -21.05 -20.31
N ASN A 255 -23.60 -21.57 -20.44
CA ASN A 255 -24.77 -20.98 -19.79
C ASN A 255 -24.61 -20.98 -18.26
N ARG A 256 -24.19 -22.09 -17.66
CA ARG A 256 -24.00 -22.16 -16.21
C ARG A 256 -22.89 -21.22 -15.73
N LEU A 257 -21.80 -21.13 -16.47
CA LEU A 257 -20.72 -20.19 -16.15
C LEU A 257 -21.22 -18.73 -16.20
N THR A 258 -22.03 -18.41 -17.22
CA THR A 258 -22.64 -17.08 -17.35
C THR A 258 -23.64 -16.79 -16.22
N GLU A 259 -24.41 -17.78 -15.77
CA GLU A 259 -25.31 -17.65 -14.61
C GLU A 259 -24.54 -17.42 -13.30
N LEU A 260 -23.41 -18.12 -13.10
CA LEU A 260 -22.56 -17.95 -11.92
C LEU A 260 -21.88 -16.58 -11.93
N ASP A 261 -21.38 -16.12 -13.08
CA ASP A 261 -20.84 -14.77 -13.24
C ASP A 261 -21.89 -13.70 -12.94
N ALA A 262 -23.13 -13.89 -13.41
CA ALA A 262 -24.24 -12.97 -13.15
C ALA A 262 -24.62 -12.94 -11.66
N GLN A 263 -24.61 -14.08 -10.97
CA GLN A 263 -24.85 -14.16 -9.52
C GLN A 263 -23.73 -13.49 -8.72
N GLU A 264 -22.48 -13.63 -9.14
CA GLU A 264 -21.34 -12.95 -8.52
C GLU A 264 -21.45 -11.44 -8.70
N ILE A 265 -21.81 -10.96 -9.89
CA ILE A 265 -22.04 -9.53 -10.17
C ILE A 265 -23.21 -8.97 -9.35
N ASP A 266 -24.32 -9.70 -9.22
CA ASP A 266 -25.49 -9.25 -8.45
C ASP A 266 -25.19 -9.20 -6.93
N ALA A 267 -24.44 -10.19 -6.41
CA ALA A 267 -23.95 -10.20 -5.04
C ALA A 267 -22.96 -9.05 -4.75
N VAL A 268 -22.15 -8.64 -5.74
CA VAL A 268 -21.24 -7.48 -5.65
C VAL A 268 -22.01 -6.16 -5.76
N THR A 269 -23.07 -6.09 -6.56
CA THR A 269 -23.86 -4.87 -6.80
C THR A 269 -24.84 -4.55 -5.67
N SER A 270 -25.36 -5.57 -4.99
CA SER A 270 -26.21 -5.39 -3.81
C SER A 270 -25.41 -4.82 -2.65
N MET A 271 -25.76 -3.60 -2.21
CA MET A 271 -25.12 -2.96 -1.05
C MET A 271 -25.47 -3.73 0.24
N PRO A 272 -24.51 -3.97 1.16
CA PRO A 272 -24.80 -4.68 2.41
C PRO A 272 -25.83 -3.95 3.28
N GLU A 273 -26.72 -4.69 3.96
CA GLU A 273 -27.82 -4.13 4.77
C GLU A 273 -27.36 -3.14 5.85
N ASN A 274 -26.14 -3.34 6.39
CA ASN A 274 -25.59 -2.47 7.42
C ASN A 274 -24.97 -1.17 6.86
N PHE A 275 -24.93 -0.97 5.55
CA PHE A 275 -24.28 0.18 4.91
C PHE A 275 -24.84 1.53 5.40
N GLU A 276 -26.16 1.71 5.35
CA GLU A 276 -26.79 2.98 5.73
C GLU A 276 -26.55 3.32 7.21
N SER A 277 -26.61 2.31 8.08
CA SER A 277 -26.29 2.46 9.51
C SER A 277 -24.83 2.85 9.74
N LEU A 278 -23.88 2.28 8.99
CA LEU A 278 -22.47 2.64 9.09
C LEU A 278 -22.20 4.06 8.57
N VAL A 279 -22.84 4.48 7.48
CA VAL A 279 -22.75 5.85 6.97
C VAL A 279 -23.27 6.84 8.02
N GLN A 280 -24.41 6.53 8.66
CA GLN A 280 -24.94 7.36 9.73
C GLN A 280 -24.01 7.40 10.96
N SER A 281 -23.34 6.28 11.30
CA SER A 281 -22.33 6.26 12.35
C SER A 281 -21.12 7.12 12.01
N ILE A 282 -20.70 7.20 10.74
CA ILE A 282 -19.61 8.08 10.29
C ILE A 282 -20.03 9.54 10.43
N GLN A 283 -21.23 9.89 9.95
CA GLN A 283 -21.71 11.27 9.98
C GLN A 283 -21.86 11.81 11.41
N ASN A 284 -22.28 10.95 12.36
CA ASN A 284 -22.43 11.32 13.76
C ASN A 284 -21.13 11.24 14.58
N ALA A 285 -20.04 10.74 14.01
CA ALA A 285 -18.76 10.61 14.73
C ALA A 285 -18.17 11.99 15.02
N HIS A 286 -17.67 12.19 16.24
CA HIS A 286 -17.03 13.42 16.69
C HIS A 286 -15.51 13.31 16.75
N THR A 287 -14.97 12.09 16.66
CA THR A 287 -13.53 11.83 16.73
C THR A 287 -13.04 11.00 15.54
N PRO A 288 -11.77 11.16 15.12
CA PRO A 288 -11.17 10.30 14.09
C PRO A 288 -11.24 8.81 14.43
N GLU A 289 -11.10 8.47 15.71
CA GLU A 289 -11.18 7.10 16.22
C GLU A 289 -12.55 6.48 16.00
N GLU A 290 -13.64 7.23 16.26
CA GLU A 290 -15.01 6.77 16.00
C GLU A 290 -15.25 6.51 14.51
N VAL A 291 -14.74 7.39 13.63
CA VAL A 291 -14.82 7.20 12.17
C VAL A 291 -14.06 5.93 11.75
N ASN A 292 -12.83 5.74 12.24
CA ASN A 292 -11.99 4.59 11.91
C ASN A 292 -12.56 3.28 12.46
N SER A 293 -13.33 3.35 13.55
CA SER A 293 -13.97 2.20 14.19
C SER A 293 -14.93 1.46 13.25
N VAL A 294 -15.52 2.15 12.28
CA VAL A 294 -16.50 1.62 11.32
C VAL A 294 -15.91 0.55 10.40
N VAL A 295 -14.60 0.61 10.14
CA VAL A 295 -13.87 -0.34 9.28
C VAL A 295 -13.99 -1.79 9.76
N ARG A 296 -14.13 -2.02 11.07
CA ARG A 296 -14.24 -3.39 11.62
C ARG A 296 -15.50 -4.12 11.12
N TYR A 297 -16.53 -3.38 10.73
CA TYR A 297 -17.80 -3.92 10.25
C TYR A 297 -17.81 -4.22 8.74
N THR A 298 -16.74 -3.86 8.02
CA THR A 298 -16.62 -4.11 6.57
C THR A 298 -15.69 -5.28 6.24
N SER A 299 -15.43 -6.19 7.18
CA SER A 299 -14.48 -7.30 6.98
C SER A 299 -14.94 -8.31 5.92
N LYS A 300 -16.24 -8.44 5.71
CA LYS A 300 -16.86 -9.34 4.73
C LYS A 300 -17.26 -8.65 3.43
N TRP A 301 -16.99 -7.35 3.31
CA TRP A 301 -17.40 -6.56 2.15
C TRP A 301 -16.36 -6.69 1.04
N THR A 302 -16.80 -6.63 -0.20
CA THR A 302 -15.90 -6.54 -1.36
C THR A 302 -15.26 -5.15 -1.44
N GLU A 303 -14.19 -5.02 -2.23
CA GLU A 303 -13.53 -3.72 -2.43
C GLU A 303 -14.48 -2.66 -3.00
N GLU A 304 -15.37 -3.08 -3.90
CA GLU A 304 -16.37 -2.21 -4.54
C GLU A 304 -17.42 -1.72 -3.54
N GLN A 305 -17.91 -2.60 -2.66
CA GLN A 305 -18.85 -2.25 -1.58
C GLN A 305 -18.20 -1.34 -0.53
N ARG A 306 -16.90 -1.51 -0.26
CA ARG A 306 -16.16 -0.75 0.75
C ARG A 306 -15.81 0.66 0.28
N LYS A 307 -15.60 0.87 -1.02
CA LYS A 307 -15.24 2.15 -1.63
C LYS A 307 -16.16 3.33 -1.28
N PRO A 308 -17.51 3.24 -1.40
CA PRO A 308 -18.39 4.34 -1.02
C PRO A 308 -18.29 4.69 0.47
N LEU A 309 -18.14 3.70 1.35
CA LEU A 309 -18.00 3.93 2.78
C LEU A 309 -16.68 4.62 3.14
N LEU A 310 -15.57 4.22 2.50
CA LEU A 310 -14.26 4.86 2.67
C LEU A 310 -14.28 6.34 2.24
N ASN A 311 -15.02 6.67 1.18
CA ASN A 311 -15.18 8.06 0.75
C ASN A 311 -15.89 8.90 1.81
N GLU A 312 -16.96 8.39 2.43
CA GLU A 312 -17.63 9.07 3.53
C GLU A 312 -16.72 9.21 4.77
N MET A 313 -15.91 8.19 5.09
CA MET A 313 -14.92 8.27 6.16
C MET A 313 -13.89 9.38 5.89
N HIS A 314 -13.29 9.41 4.70
CA HIS A 314 -12.31 10.45 4.33
C HIS A 314 -12.90 11.84 4.40
N LYS A 315 -14.14 12.01 3.93
CA LYS A 315 -14.87 13.27 4.03
C LYS A 315 -15.02 13.72 5.49
N ARG A 316 -15.52 12.84 6.37
CA ARG A 316 -15.69 13.16 7.79
C ARG A 316 -14.37 13.45 8.50
N LEU A 317 -13.33 12.66 8.23
CA LEU A 317 -11.99 12.89 8.79
C LEU A 317 -11.41 14.24 8.36
N SER A 318 -11.65 14.65 7.12
CA SER A 318 -11.26 15.98 6.63
C SER A 318 -11.99 17.10 7.39
N GLU A 319 -13.30 16.97 7.61
CA GLU A 319 -14.09 17.93 8.39
C GLU A 319 -13.61 18.04 9.85
N LEU A 320 -13.31 16.90 10.50
CA LEU A 320 -12.78 16.88 11.86
C LEU A 320 -11.40 17.54 11.94
N ASN A 321 -10.53 17.31 10.95
CA ASN A 321 -9.21 17.95 10.89
C ASN A 321 -9.31 19.46 10.63
N GLN A 322 -10.23 19.91 9.77
CA GLN A 322 -10.47 21.34 9.56
C GLN A 322 -11.01 22.02 10.83
N THR A 323 -11.90 21.36 11.56
CA THR A 323 -12.42 21.86 12.84
C THR A 323 -11.30 21.95 13.88
N LYS A 324 -10.42 20.94 13.93
CA LYS A 324 -9.23 20.93 14.81
C LYS A 324 -8.23 22.04 14.46
N GLN A 325 -8.05 22.36 13.18
CA GLN A 325 -7.20 23.48 12.74
C GLN A 325 -7.80 24.87 13.04
N GLN A 326 -9.13 24.98 13.13
CA GLN A 326 -9.79 26.21 13.61
C GLN A 326 -9.73 26.35 15.14
N ASP A 327 -9.66 25.23 15.87
CA ASP A 327 -9.63 25.16 17.34
C ASP A 327 -8.20 25.21 17.91
N ASP A 328 -7.18 24.81 17.15
CA ASP A 328 -5.74 24.95 17.48
C ASP A 328 -5.25 26.40 17.25
N GLY A 329 -6.06 27.35 17.71
CA GLY A 329 -6.01 28.80 17.51
C GLY A 329 -4.85 29.50 18.24
N LEU A 330 -3.65 28.92 18.23
CA LEU A 330 -2.44 29.63 18.58
C LEU A 330 -2.03 30.65 17.49
N SER A 331 -2.52 30.54 16.25
CA SER A 331 -2.02 31.38 15.13
C SER A 331 -2.93 32.46 14.52
N PRO A 332 -4.21 32.67 14.89
CA PRO A 332 -4.90 33.91 14.50
C PRO A 332 -4.90 35.02 15.57
N LEU A 333 -5.13 34.68 16.85
CA LEU A 333 -5.29 35.69 17.91
C LEU A 333 -3.95 36.17 18.50
N ILE A 334 -2.95 35.28 18.64
CA ILE A 334 -1.61 35.67 19.13
C ILE A 334 -0.98 36.71 18.19
N VAL A 335 -1.08 36.50 16.88
CA VAL A 335 -0.56 37.42 15.86
C VAL A 335 -1.34 38.75 15.89
N ARG A 336 -2.67 38.71 15.98
CA ARG A 336 -3.50 39.92 16.08
C ARG A 336 -3.17 40.75 17.34
N LEU A 337 -2.94 40.09 18.48
CA LEU A 337 -2.53 40.75 19.73
C LEU A 337 -1.12 41.34 19.63
N GLN A 338 -0.18 40.65 18.98
CA GLN A 338 1.20 41.12 18.83
C GLN A 338 1.33 42.36 17.94
N TYR A 339 0.50 42.47 16.90
CA TYR A 339 0.57 43.55 15.91
C TYR A 339 -0.61 44.53 15.98
N ALA A 340 -1.33 44.58 17.11
CA ALA A 340 -2.45 45.51 17.28
C ALA A 340 -2.00 46.97 17.04
N PRO A 341 -2.67 47.73 16.15
CA PRO A 341 -2.21 49.06 15.74
C PRO A 341 -2.42 50.13 16.81
N ASP A 342 -3.46 50.03 17.64
CA ASP A 342 -3.81 51.02 18.66
C ASP A 342 -4.43 50.38 19.91
N LEU A 343 -4.64 51.19 20.95
CA LEU A 343 -5.16 50.70 22.23
C LEU A 343 -6.61 50.21 22.13
N ASN A 344 -7.39 50.78 21.22
CA ASN A 344 -8.80 50.45 21.03
C ASN A 344 -8.95 49.05 20.42
N THR A 345 -8.26 48.80 19.31
CA THR A 345 -8.18 47.49 18.66
C THR A 345 -7.62 46.40 19.58
N LEU A 346 -6.65 46.74 20.44
CA LEU A 346 -6.13 45.81 21.44
C LEU A 346 -7.20 45.43 22.49
N GLU A 347 -8.01 46.38 22.95
CA GLU A 347 -9.08 46.13 23.91
C GLU A 347 -10.20 45.23 23.33
N GLU A 348 -10.51 45.39 22.04
CA GLU A 348 -11.47 44.49 21.37
C GLU A 348 -10.95 43.05 21.30
N LEU A 349 -9.65 42.88 21.01
CA LEU A 349 -8.99 41.56 20.97
C LEU A 349 -8.89 40.92 22.36
N GLU A 350 -8.72 41.71 23.42
CA GLU A 350 -8.73 41.21 24.81
C GLU A 350 -10.09 40.61 25.19
N ARG A 351 -11.21 41.15 24.66
CA ARG A 351 -12.56 40.58 24.86
C ARG A 351 -12.74 39.22 24.18
N GLU A 352 -11.93 38.90 23.17
CA GLU A 352 -11.95 37.58 22.53
C GLU A 352 -11.21 36.50 23.35
N ILE A 353 -10.35 36.87 24.33
CA ILE A 353 -9.52 35.90 25.09
C ILE A 353 -10.35 34.89 25.89
N PRO A 354 -11.41 35.27 26.64
CA PRO A 354 -12.20 34.32 27.43
C PRO A 354 -12.94 33.26 26.60
N SER A 355 -13.13 33.53 25.30
CA SER A 355 -13.75 32.58 24.36
C SER A 355 -12.80 31.47 23.89
N ARG A 356 -11.49 31.58 24.20
CA ARG A 356 -10.46 30.60 23.83
C ARG A 356 -10.28 29.53 24.90
N HIS A 357 -9.57 28.45 24.57
CA HIS A 357 -9.26 27.38 25.51
C HIS A 357 -8.50 27.90 26.76
N PRO A 358 -8.83 27.46 27.99
CA PRO A 358 -8.19 27.96 29.22
C PRO A 358 -6.66 27.88 29.24
N ASP A 359 -6.09 26.83 28.66
CA ASP A 359 -4.63 26.60 28.66
C ASP A 359 -3.84 27.70 27.95
N VAL A 360 -4.46 28.42 27.00
CA VAL A 360 -3.79 29.49 26.23
C VAL A 360 -4.02 30.88 26.81
N HIS A 361 -4.92 31.05 27.79
CA HIS A 361 -5.28 32.35 28.37
C HIS A 361 -4.07 33.08 28.94
N LYS A 362 -3.20 32.38 29.68
CA LYS A 362 -1.99 32.97 30.28
C LYS A 362 -1.08 33.59 29.22
N THR A 363 -0.90 32.90 28.09
CA THR A 363 -0.05 33.35 26.99
C THR A 363 -0.66 34.55 26.26
N LEU A 364 -1.97 34.51 25.98
CA LEU A 364 -2.69 35.60 25.31
C LEU A 364 -2.71 36.88 26.16
N TRP A 365 -2.99 36.78 27.46
CA TRP A 365 -2.95 37.92 28.38
C TRP A 365 -1.55 38.53 28.51
N ASN A 366 -0.50 37.70 28.55
CA ASN A 366 0.87 38.20 28.56
C ASN A 366 1.22 38.96 27.28
N MET A 367 0.77 38.48 26.11
CA MET A 367 0.96 39.15 24.83
C MET A 367 0.23 40.50 24.78
N ALA A 368 -1.03 40.53 25.21
CA ALA A 368 -1.83 41.75 25.28
C ALA A 368 -1.19 42.80 26.22
N LYS A 369 -0.76 42.37 27.42
CA LYS A 369 -0.07 43.23 28.39
C LYS A 369 1.23 43.81 27.82
N LYS A 370 2.01 42.99 27.11
CA LYS A 370 3.24 43.43 26.44
C LYS A 370 2.94 44.49 25.38
N ARG A 371 1.98 44.23 24.48
CA ARG A 371 1.62 45.17 23.42
C ARG A 371 1.05 46.48 23.95
N ARG A 372 0.25 46.43 25.02
CA ARG A 372 -0.27 47.60 25.73
C ARG A 372 0.85 48.50 26.25
N GLY A 373 1.93 47.91 26.77
CA GLY A 373 3.12 48.64 27.21
C GLY A 373 3.82 49.35 26.05
N GLU A 374 3.96 48.69 24.91
CA GLU A 374 4.58 49.27 23.70
C GLU A 374 3.76 50.45 23.15
N LEU A 375 2.43 50.33 23.07
CA LEU A 375 1.54 51.39 22.60
C LEU A 375 1.52 52.61 23.54
N ASN A 376 1.60 52.38 24.85
CA ASN A 376 1.69 53.46 25.84
C ASN A 376 3.05 54.16 25.83
N ALA A 377 4.14 53.42 25.57
CA ALA A 377 5.48 53.99 25.49
C ALA A 377 5.67 54.89 24.25
N VAL A 378 5.07 54.53 23.11
CA VAL A 378 5.07 55.37 21.89
C VAL A 378 4.26 56.66 22.07
N SER A 379 3.35 56.71 23.03
CA SER A 379 2.52 57.89 23.32
C SER A 379 3.20 58.91 24.26
N ILE A 380 4.43 58.67 24.71
CA ILE A 380 5.22 59.62 25.50
C ILE A 380 6.28 60.21 24.57
N PRO A 381 6.16 61.48 24.11
CA PRO A 381 7.23 62.11 23.35
C PRO A 381 8.45 62.27 24.26
N SER A 382 9.60 61.80 23.77
CA SER A 382 10.91 62.04 24.37
C SER A 382 11.11 63.55 24.54
N LEU A 383 11.14 64.02 25.78
CA LEU A 383 11.69 65.33 26.11
C LEU A 383 13.20 65.28 25.81
N ASP A 384 13.60 65.81 24.65
CA ASP A 384 14.97 66.28 24.44
C ASP A 384 15.20 67.49 25.35
N PRO A 385 16.26 67.53 26.17
CA PRO A 385 16.63 68.75 26.88
C PRO A 385 17.36 69.69 25.90
N ASP A 386 16.67 70.78 25.56
CA ASP A 386 17.25 72.02 25.01
C ASP A 386 18.48 72.45 25.84
N TYR A 387 19.68 72.25 25.29
CA TYR A 387 20.86 73.01 25.69
C TYR A 387 21.03 74.20 24.74
N LEU A 388 20.43 75.31 25.17
CA LEU A 388 20.82 76.71 24.98
C LEU A 388 22.01 76.98 24.03
N LEU A 389 21.68 77.45 22.83
CA LEU A 389 22.49 78.45 22.13
C LEU A 389 22.39 79.77 22.91
N GLY A 390 23.46 80.15 23.60
CA GLY A 390 23.65 81.49 24.12
C GLY A 390 24.82 82.14 23.39
N ASP A 391 24.53 83.01 22.43
CA ASP A 391 25.49 83.97 21.88
C ASP A 391 24.83 85.35 21.74
N GLY A 392 25.50 86.35 22.32
CA GLY A 392 25.43 87.77 21.94
C GLY A 392 24.55 88.70 22.79
N PHE A 393 25.16 89.44 23.73
CA PHE A 393 25.41 90.90 23.62
C PHE A 393 26.29 91.42 24.77
#